data_AF-A0A7Y6XRF4-F1
#
_entry.id   AF-A0A7Y6XRF4-F1
#
_cell.length_a   1.000
_cell.length_b   1.000
_cell.length_c   1.000
_cell.angle_alpha   90.00
_cell.angle_beta   90.00
_cell.angle_gamma   90.00
#
_symmetry.space_group_name_H-M   'P 1'
#
loop_
_entity.id
_entity.type
_entity.pdbx_description
1 polymer ?
#
loop_
_entity_poly.entity_id
_entity_poly.type
_entity_poly.pdbx_seq_one_letter_code
_entity_poly.pdbx_strand_id
1 'polypeptide(L)'
;MSKLYAQCTNQCPVIANVEINSCVGVITIGVTGDGPFTYSWEDSGGNIVGTSFIVPGLAADDYTVTVTDKDGDTVTATYTVTNPPNLVGSVVVNDVTCRGDSDAQVIVTMANGSPDYEWELFNGSMNSIGTGTAPPFSNIITLNGLGVDNYTLSVTDDNGCTGDITFSVIEPADFLGYSIGASSDATCFNSSDGTLTATGTGGWGNYVYQWERVSDGAVVGTSSTVTGLPAGDYRLVITDRSGTGCTITTPNQTIGSPPEIIPSANIDDALCNGDANGSIDLSVSGGVAPYSYSWSNGA
;
A
#
# COMPACT_ATOMS: atom_id res chain seq x y z
N MET A 1 -31.47 13.38 85.18
CA MET A 1 -31.60 12.51 84.00
C MET A 1 -31.76 13.40 82.77
N SER A 2 -30.67 13.74 82.12
CA SER A 2 -30.69 14.23 80.74
C SER A 2 -29.92 13.19 79.95
N LYS A 3 -30.65 12.31 79.25
CA LYS A 3 -30.05 11.42 78.26
C LYS A 3 -29.64 12.34 77.10
N LEU A 4 -28.35 12.65 77.01
CA LEU A 4 -27.79 13.13 75.76
C LEU A 4 -28.07 12.04 74.72
N TYR A 5 -28.92 12.36 73.76
CA TYR A 5 -28.84 11.73 72.45
C TYR A 5 -27.44 12.08 71.93
N ALA A 6 -26.55 11.10 71.89
CA ALA A 6 -25.38 11.18 71.03
C ALA A 6 -25.92 11.35 69.61
N GLN A 7 -25.83 12.57 69.09
CA GLN A 7 -25.97 12.80 67.67
C GLN A 7 -24.94 11.90 67.00
N CYS A 8 -25.35 11.10 66.00
CA CYS A 8 -24.42 10.54 65.03
C CYS A 8 -23.73 11.72 64.36
N THR A 9 -22.57 12.12 64.88
CA THR A 9 -21.70 13.15 64.28
C THR A 9 -20.72 12.57 63.29
N ASN A 10 -20.63 11.24 63.18
CA ASN A 10 -19.67 10.57 62.32
C ASN A 10 -20.29 10.26 60.97
N GLN A 11 -19.61 10.71 59.92
CA GLN A 11 -19.95 10.32 58.56
C GLN A 11 -19.38 8.92 58.32
N CYS A 12 -20.25 7.91 58.34
CA CYS A 12 -19.89 6.55 57.96
C CYS A 12 -19.16 6.53 56.62
N PRO A 13 -18.26 5.56 56.37
CA PRO A 13 -17.53 5.49 55.12
C PRO A 13 -18.52 5.34 53.95
N VAL A 14 -18.29 6.10 52.88
CA VAL A 14 -19.05 6.04 51.63
C VAL A 14 -18.07 5.86 50.48
N ILE A 15 -18.27 4.83 49.67
CA ILE A 15 -17.52 4.65 48.42
C ILE A 15 -18.08 5.65 47.41
N ALA A 16 -17.31 6.68 47.09
CA ALA A 16 -17.72 7.83 46.29
C ALA A 16 -17.42 7.64 44.80
N ASN A 17 -16.40 6.85 44.46
CA ASN A 17 -16.10 6.48 43.09
C ASN A 17 -15.47 5.08 43.02
N VAL A 18 -15.58 4.47 41.85
CA VAL A 18 -14.97 3.20 41.51
C VAL A 18 -14.48 3.27 40.07
N GLU A 19 -13.26 2.83 39.85
CA GLU A 19 -12.65 2.64 38.53
C GLU A 19 -12.25 1.18 38.41
N ILE A 20 -12.73 0.52 37.37
CA ILE A 20 -12.42 -0.89 37.08
C ILE A 20 -11.74 -0.94 35.72
N ASN A 21 -10.49 -1.40 35.71
CA ASN A 21 -9.76 -1.68 34.49
C ASN A 21 -9.60 -3.20 34.34
N SER A 22 -10.44 -3.79 33.49
CA SER A 22 -10.42 -5.22 33.20
C SER A 22 -9.16 -5.67 32.45
N CYS A 23 -8.50 -4.78 31.70
CA CYS A 23 -7.31 -5.11 30.90
C CYS A 23 -6.12 -5.49 31.78
N VAL A 24 -5.92 -4.77 32.89
CA VAL A 24 -4.84 -5.03 33.86
C VAL A 24 -5.35 -5.65 35.17
N GLY A 25 -6.65 -5.91 35.27
CA GLY A 25 -7.26 -6.53 36.46
C GLY A 25 -7.11 -5.65 37.70
N VAL A 26 -7.50 -4.37 37.61
CA VAL A 26 -7.36 -3.42 38.72
C VAL A 26 -8.73 -2.85 39.09
N ILE A 27 -9.04 -2.83 40.38
CA ILE A 27 -10.11 -2.00 40.93
C ILE A 27 -9.49 -0.92 41.82
N THR A 28 -9.88 0.32 41.61
CA THR A 28 -9.55 1.46 42.48
C THR A 28 -10.85 2.06 43.01
N ILE A 29 -10.91 2.33 44.31
CA ILE A 29 -12.04 3.00 44.94
C ILE A 29 -11.61 4.27 45.67
N GLY A 30 -12.46 5.29 45.61
CA GLY A 30 -12.35 6.50 46.41
C GLY A 30 -13.37 6.47 47.53
N VAL A 31 -12.93 6.70 48.77
CA VAL A 31 -13.79 6.68 49.96
C VAL A 31 -13.84 8.07 50.60
N THR A 32 -15.04 8.50 50.99
CA THR A 32 -15.30 9.70 51.79
C THR A 32 -15.86 9.30 53.16
N GLY A 33 -15.75 10.16 54.17
CA GLY A 33 -16.18 9.88 55.54
C GLY A 33 -15.11 10.26 56.57
N ASP A 34 -15.26 9.80 57.81
CA ASP A 34 -14.29 10.07 58.88
C ASP A 34 -13.18 9.00 58.93
N GLY A 35 -12.06 9.24 58.24
CA GLY A 35 -10.93 8.31 58.23
C GLY A 35 -10.13 8.24 59.56
N PRO A 36 -9.07 7.43 59.64
CA PRO A 36 -8.52 6.54 58.61
C PRO A 36 -9.44 5.36 58.25
N PHE A 37 -9.27 4.85 57.03
CA PHE A 37 -10.01 3.70 56.52
C PHE A 37 -9.11 2.47 56.41
N THR A 38 -9.71 1.30 56.66
CA THR A 38 -9.13 -0.01 56.37
C THR A 38 -9.97 -0.74 55.33
N TYR A 39 -9.33 -1.57 54.52
CA TYR A 39 -9.96 -2.24 53.38
C TYR A 39 -9.77 -3.75 53.49
N SER A 40 -10.78 -4.50 53.08
CA SER A 40 -10.73 -5.96 52.95
C SER A 40 -11.46 -6.35 51.67
N TRP A 41 -10.72 -6.84 50.68
CA TRP A 41 -11.27 -7.30 49.41
C TRP A 41 -11.35 -8.82 49.40
N GLU A 42 -12.52 -9.36 49.08
CA GLU A 42 -12.78 -10.80 48.94
C GLU A 42 -13.19 -11.14 47.51
N ASP A 43 -12.69 -12.25 46.97
CA ASP A 43 -13.19 -12.86 45.73
C ASP A 43 -14.55 -13.56 45.95
N SER A 44 -15.17 -14.09 44.88
CA SER A 44 -16.47 -14.78 45.01
C SER A 44 -16.39 -16.07 45.84
N GLY A 45 -15.19 -16.62 46.04
CA GLY A 45 -14.89 -17.75 46.91
C GLY A 45 -14.67 -17.38 48.38
N GLY A 46 -14.68 -16.09 48.72
CA GLY A 46 -14.43 -15.58 50.07
C GLY A 46 -12.94 -15.50 50.45
N ASN A 47 -12.02 -15.59 49.49
CA ASN A 47 -10.59 -15.42 49.76
C ASN A 47 -10.20 -13.94 49.75
N ILE A 48 -9.38 -13.53 50.70
CA ILE A 48 -8.88 -12.16 50.77
C ILE A 48 -7.84 -11.92 49.68
N VAL A 49 -8.10 -10.96 48.78
CA VAL A 49 -7.24 -10.63 47.63
C VAL A 49 -6.54 -9.27 47.76
N GLY A 50 -6.92 -8.44 48.74
CA GLY A 50 -6.30 -7.13 48.93
C GLY A 50 -6.78 -6.39 50.18
N THR A 51 -5.97 -5.42 50.63
CA THR A 51 -6.24 -4.62 51.84
C THR A 51 -5.98 -3.12 51.65
N SER A 52 -5.99 -2.66 50.40
CA SER A 52 -5.76 -1.26 50.02
C SER A 52 -6.97 -0.70 49.25
N PHE A 53 -7.00 0.61 49.04
CA PHE A 53 -7.99 1.29 48.20
C PHE A 53 -7.82 0.97 46.70
N ILE A 54 -6.68 0.41 46.33
CA ILE A 54 -6.37 -0.14 45.01
C ILE A 54 -6.00 -1.61 45.15
N VAL A 55 -6.58 -2.46 44.31
CA VAL A 55 -6.31 -3.90 44.28
C VAL A 55 -5.97 -4.33 42.84
N PRO A 56 -4.70 -4.63 42.53
CA PRO A 56 -4.27 -5.08 41.21
C PRO A 56 -4.23 -6.61 41.07
N GLY A 57 -4.05 -7.10 39.83
CA GLY A 57 -3.82 -8.52 39.55
C GLY A 57 -5.07 -9.39 39.69
N LEU A 58 -6.25 -8.79 39.54
CA LEU A 58 -7.53 -9.46 39.62
C LEU A 58 -7.86 -10.19 38.31
N ALA A 59 -8.35 -11.42 38.42
CA ALA A 59 -8.93 -12.13 37.29
C ALA A 59 -10.39 -11.69 37.08
N ALA A 60 -11.05 -12.23 36.05
CA ALA A 60 -12.47 -12.00 35.88
C ALA A 60 -13.26 -12.72 36.99
N ASP A 61 -13.85 -11.96 37.91
CA ASP A 61 -14.65 -12.43 39.04
C ASP A 61 -15.46 -11.27 39.66
N ASP A 62 -16.34 -11.59 40.60
CA ASP A 62 -16.97 -10.62 41.49
C ASP A 62 -16.12 -10.41 42.76
N TYR A 63 -15.79 -9.16 43.05
CA TYR A 63 -14.98 -8.76 44.20
C TYR A 63 -15.78 -7.89 45.16
N THR A 64 -15.84 -8.31 46.43
CA THR A 64 -16.52 -7.56 47.47
C THR A 64 -15.51 -6.84 48.35
N VAL A 65 -15.62 -5.51 48.44
CA VAL A 65 -14.85 -4.71 49.39
C VAL A 65 -15.66 -4.44 50.64
N THR A 66 -15.03 -4.61 51.79
CA THR A 66 -15.48 -4.04 53.07
C THR A 66 -14.53 -2.93 53.47
N VAL A 67 -15.06 -1.71 53.63
CA VAL A 67 -14.32 -0.55 54.12
C VAL A 67 -14.77 -0.26 55.54
N THR A 68 -13.82 -0.16 56.47
CA THR A 68 -14.08 0.15 57.89
C THR A 68 -13.37 1.44 58.27
N ASP A 69 -14.08 2.35 58.92
CA ASP A 69 -13.50 3.60 59.43
C ASP A 69 -12.87 3.46 60.83
N LYS A 70 -12.39 4.57 61.42
CA LYS A 70 -11.75 4.55 62.74
C LYS A 70 -12.70 4.26 63.90
N ASP A 71 -14.00 4.49 63.71
CA ASP A 71 -15.03 4.31 64.72
C ASP A 71 -15.68 2.92 64.62
N GLY A 72 -15.31 2.16 63.58
CA GLY A 72 -15.75 0.79 63.33
C GLY A 72 -16.98 0.69 62.43
N ASP A 73 -17.43 1.81 61.83
CA ASP A 73 -18.52 1.79 60.87
C ASP A 73 -18.04 1.17 59.56
N THR A 74 -18.91 0.37 58.93
CA THR A 74 -18.56 -0.39 57.71
C THR A 74 -19.48 -0.07 56.55
N VAL A 75 -18.90 -0.07 55.35
CA VAL A 75 -19.64 -0.11 54.08
C VAL A 75 -19.12 -1.26 53.22
N THR A 76 -20.04 -1.95 52.57
CA THR A 76 -19.71 -3.06 51.65
C THR A 76 -20.27 -2.80 50.26
N ALA A 77 -19.51 -3.19 49.25
CA ALA A 77 -19.93 -3.14 47.86
C ALA A 77 -19.26 -4.26 47.06
N THR A 78 -19.95 -4.77 46.05
CA THR A 78 -19.44 -5.79 45.13
C THR A 78 -19.26 -5.20 43.74
N TYR A 79 -18.14 -5.48 43.11
CA TYR A 79 -17.75 -5.02 41.79
C TYR A 79 -17.30 -6.20 40.93
N THR A 80 -17.78 -6.26 39.69
CA THR A 80 -17.41 -7.32 38.74
C THR A 80 -16.24 -6.86 37.87
N VAL A 81 -15.16 -7.65 37.87
CA VAL A 81 -14.13 -7.57 36.82
C VAL A 81 -14.54 -8.53 35.72
N THR A 82 -14.79 -8.00 34.53
CA THR A 82 -15.03 -8.85 33.35
C THR A 82 -13.71 -9.26 32.71
N ASN A 83 -13.74 -10.27 31.83
CA ASN A 83 -12.59 -10.54 30.99
C ASN A 83 -12.22 -9.29 30.17
N PRO A 84 -10.91 -9.02 29.94
CA PRO A 84 -10.47 -8.00 29.01
C PRO A 84 -11.17 -8.15 27.64
N PRO A 85 -11.57 -7.04 26.99
CA PRO A 85 -12.00 -7.11 25.60
C PRO A 85 -10.86 -7.66 24.73
N ASN A 86 -11.20 -8.55 23.78
CA ASN A 86 -10.23 -9.01 22.80
C ASN A 86 -9.98 -7.89 21.78
N LEU A 87 -8.77 -7.35 21.78
CA LEU A 87 -8.37 -6.33 20.83
C LEU A 87 -8.19 -6.97 19.45
N VAL A 88 -8.98 -6.52 18.48
CA VAL A 88 -8.96 -7.05 17.11
C VAL A 88 -8.76 -5.91 16.11
N GLY A 89 -8.24 -6.23 14.91
CA GLY A 89 -8.06 -5.26 13.84
C GLY A 89 -8.46 -5.80 12.49
N SER A 90 -9.10 -4.96 11.67
CA SER A 90 -9.27 -5.25 10.24
C SER A 90 -8.08 -4.70 9.47
N VAL A 91 -7.47 -5.52 8.62
CA VAL A 91 -6.25 -5.17 7.88
C VAL A 91 -6.56 -4.94 6.41
N VAL A 92 -6.00 -3.85 5.87
CA VAL A 92 -5.89 -3.60 4.43
C VAL A 92 -4.41 -3.57 4.08
N VAL A 93 -3.99 -4.45 3.19
CA VAL A 93 -2.60 -4.54 2.71
C VAL A 93 -2.54 -4.01 1.28
N ASN A 94 -1.70 -3.00 1.08
CA ASN A 94 -1.20 -2.61 -0.23
C ASN A 94 0.19 -3.25 -0.35
N ASP A 95 0.24 -4.36 -1.09
CA ASP A 95 1.45 -5.15 -1.30
C ASP A 95 2.57 -4.36 -2.02
N VAL A 96 3.77 -4.93 -2.06
CA VAL A 96 4.94 -4.25 -2.64
C VAL A 96 4.73 -3.93 -4.12
N THR A 97 5.29 -2.80 -4.55
CA THR A 97 5.10 -2.32 -5.92
C THR A 97 5.72 -3.28 -6.93
N CYS A 98 7.03 -3.50 -6.80
CA CYS A 98 7.78 -4.41 -7.64
C CYS A 98 8.32 -5.58 -6.83
N ARG A 99 8.62 -6.66 -7.54
CA ARG A 99 9.32 -7.79 -6.95
C ARG A 99 10.68 -7.35 -6.39
N GLY A 100 10.92 -7.65 -5.12
CA GLY A 100 12.12 -7.27 -4.38
C GLY A 100 12.07 -5.90 -3.70
N ASP A 101 10.96 -5.15 -3.82
CA ASP A 101 10.79 -3.88 -3.12
C ASP A 101 10.40 -4.09 -1.65
N SER A 102 10.52 -3.00 -0.88
CA SER A 102 10.08 -2.91 0.52
C SER A 102 9.27 -1.63 0.74
N ASP A 103 8.24 -1.42 -0.08
CA ASP A 103 7.43 -0.21 -0.09
C ASP A 103 5.94 -0.47 0.22
N ALA A 104 5.60 -1.69 0.65
CA ALA A 104 4.23 -2.03 1.01
C ALA A 104 3.71 -1.13 2.14
N GLN A 105 2.41 -0.85 2.08
CA GLN A 105 1.68 -0.09 3.09
C GLN A 105 0.58 -0.97 3.68
N VAL A 106 0.52 -1.02 5.01
CA VAL A 106 -0.51 -1.76 5.73
C VAL A 106 -1.28 -0.81 6.62
N ILE A 107 -2.60 -0.83 6.50
CA ILE A 107 -3.53 -0.06 7.31
C ILE A 107 -4.30 -1.03 8.19
N VAL A 108 -4.17 -0.87 9.50
CA VAL A 108 -4.91 -1.65 10.50
C VAL A 108 -5.91 -0.74 11.17
N THR A 109 -7.19 -1.11 11.14
CA THR A 109 -8.25 -0.41 11.86
C THR A 109 -8.66 -1.24 13.08
N MET A 110 -8.35 -0.72 14.26
CA MET A 110 -8.58 -1.36 15.55
C MET A 110 -10.06 -1.30 15.95
N ALA A 111 -10.51 -2.35 16.64
CA ALA A 111 -11.82 -2.47 17.24
C ALA A 111 -11.72 -3.09 18.65
N ASN A 112 -12.71 -2.77 19.49
CA ASN A 112 -12.85 -3.23 20.89
C ASN A 112 -11.78 -2.74 21.89
N GLY A 113 -10.88 -1.82 21.49
CA GLY A 113 -9.93 -1.15 22.38
C GLY A 113 -10.27 0.31 22.64
N SER A 114 -9.57 0.92 23.59
CA SER A 114 -9.61 2.36 23.88
C SER A 114 -8.34 3.04 23.35
N PRO A 115 -8.44 3.94 22.36
CA PRO A 115 -7.30 4.77 21.95
C PRO A 115 -6.75 5.56 23.16
N ASP A 116 -5.45 5.83 23.26
CA ASP A 116 -4.38 5.65 22.26
C ASP A 116 -3.88 4.20 22.13
N TYR A 117 -3.05 3.93 21.12
CA TYR A 117 -2.45 2.62 20.90
C TYR A 117 -0.94 2.71 20.76
N GLU A 118 -0.22 1.84 21.48
CA GLU A 118 1.19 1.54 21.25
C GLU A 118 1.31 0.19 20.53
N TRP A 119 2.32 0.02 19.69
CA TRP A 119 2.48 -1.20 18.92
C TRP A 119 3.95 -1.61 18.75
N GLU A 120 4.13 -2.92 18.58
CA GLU A 120 5.38 -3.56 18.18
C GLU A 120 5.10 -4.51 17.01
N LEU A 121 5.91 -4.44 15.97
CA LEU A 121 5.78 -5.23 14.76
C LEU A 121 6.85 -6.30 14.71
N PHE A 122 6.43 -7.55 14.53
CA PHE A 122 7.29 -8.72 14.38
C PHE A 122 7.19 -9.27 12.96
N ASN A 123 8.31 -9.75 12.43
CA ASN A 123 8.36 -10.45 11.14
C ASN A 123 8.06 -11.95 11.29
N GLY A 124 8.10 -12.73 10.20
CA GLY A 124 7.70 -14.14 10.19
C GLY A 124 8.62 -15.05 11.00
N SER A 125 9.80 -14.55 11.36
CA SER A 125 10.76 -15.20 12.26
C SER A 125 10.63 -14.75 13.71
N MET A 126 9.59 -13.98 14.06
CA MET A 126 9.34 -13.38 15.37
C MET A 126 10.44 -12.40 15.82
N ASN A 127 11.19 -11.82 14.89
CA ASN A 127 12.10 -10.73 15.21
C ASN A 127 11.31 -9.42 15.25
N SER A 128 11.51 -8.62 16.30
CA SER A 128 10.99 -7.25 16.34
C SER A 128 11.67 -6.41 15.27
N ILE A 129 10.88 -5.75 14.44
CA ILE A 129 11.33 -4.91 13.33
C ILE A 129 10.90 -3.45 13.46
N GLY A 130 10.07 -3.11 14.45
CA GLY A 130 9.67 -1.74 14.69
C GLY A 130 8.70 -1.61 15.86
N THR A 131 8.67 -0.42 16.44
CA THR A 131 7.70 -0.01 17.46
C THR A 131 7.16 1.38 17.14
N GLY A 132 6.01 1.73 17.69
CA GLY A 132 5.46 3.07 17.55
C GLY A 132 4.14 3.26 18.26
N THR A 133 3.51 4.41 17.99
CA THR A 133 2.18 4.74 18.52
C THR A 133 1.26 5.16 17.38
N ALA A 134 -0.04 4.91 17.54
CA ALA A 134 -1.06 5.47 16.67
C ALA A 134 -1.21 6.98 16.94
N PRO A 135 -1.73 7.76 15.97
CA PRO A 135 -2.10 9.15 16.24
C PRO A 135 -3.10 9.25 17.42
N PRO A 136 -3.04 10.30 18.24
CA PRO A 136 -3.93 10.43 19.40
C PRO A 136 -5.41 10.35 19.01
N PHE A 137 -6.18 9.59 19.79
CA PHE A 137 -7.60 9.33 19.61
C PHE A 137 -7.96 8.62 18.28
N SER A 138 -6.98 8.06 17.57
CA SER A 138 -7.17 7.30 16.33
C SER A 138 -7.28 5.81 16.63
N ASN A 139 -8.16 5.12 15.89
CA ASN A 139 -8.19 3.66 15.84
C ASN A 139 -7.46 3.10 14.62
N ILE A 140 -6.70 3.92 13.89
CA ILE A 140 -5.97 3.51 12.69
C ILE A 140 -4.47 3.52 12.96
N ILE A 141 -3.82 2.40 12.66
CA ILE A 141 -2.36 2.23 12.60
C ILE A 141 -1.97 2.11 11.13
N THR A 142 -0.97 2.87 10.69
CA THR A 142 -0.42 2.77 9.33
C THR A 142 1.05 2.40 9.40
N LEU A 143 1.39 1.27 8.77
CA LEU A 143 2.75 0.77 8.63
C LEU A 143 3.19 1.00 7.18
N ASN A 144 4.39 1.53 6.97
CA ASN A 144 4.92 1.82 5.65
C ASN A 144 6.30 1.19 5.48
N GLY A 145 6.69 0.94 4.23
CA GLY A 145 8.04 0.47 3.91
C GLY A 145 8.28 -0.99 4.30
N LEU A 146 7.22 -1.81 4.28
CA LEU A 146 7.34 -3.24 4.57
C LEU A 146 7.75 -4.00 3.31
N GLY A 147 8.59 -5.02 3.51
CA GLY A 147 8.95 -5.99 2.46
C GLY A 147 8.07 -7.24 2.54
N VAL A 148 8.37 -8.21 1.69
CA VAL A 148 7.67 -9.51 1.67
C VAL A 148 7.99 -10.31 2.91
N ASP A 149 6.99 -10.53 3.76
CA ASP A 149 7.06 -11.43 4.92
C ASP A 149 5.63 -11.68 5.45
N ASN A 150 5.52 -12.59 6.40
CA ASN A 150 4.38 -12.63 7.32
C ASN A 150 4.69 -11.74 8.52
N TYR A 151 3.69 -11.04 9.03
CA TYR A 151 3.85 -10.10 10.12
C TYR A 151 2.86 -10.38 11.24
N THR A 152 3.30 -10.11 12.47
CA THR A 152 2.47 -10.05 13.67
C THR A 152 2.62 -8.67 14.27
N LEU A 153 1.55 -7.89 14.29
CA LEU A 153 1.47 -6.60 14.96
C LEU A 153 0.87 -6.83 16.36
N SER A 154 1.69 -6.66 17.39
CA SER A 154 1.23 -6.63 18.76
C SER A 154 0.85 -5.21 19.13
N VAL A 155 -0.37 -5.01 19.62
CA VAL A 155 -0.93 -3.69 19.94
C VAL A 155 -1.36 -3.67 21.40
N THR A 156 -1.08 -2.58 22.09
CA THR A 156 -1.55 -2.29 23.45
C THR A 156 -2.38 -1.00 23.43
N ASP A 157 -3.57 -1.03 24.01
CA ASP A 157 -4.44 0.14 24.14
C ASP A 157 -4.13 0.98 25.40
N ASP A 158 -4.77 2.14 25.58
CA ASP A 158 -4.51 3.03 26.73
C ASP A 158 -4.90 2.41 28.08
N ASN A 159 -5.84 1.45 28.07
CA ASN A 159 -6.21 0.70 29.27
C ASN A 159 -5.25 -0.47 29.55
N GLY A 160 -4.31 -0.77 28.66
CA GLY A 160 -3.34 -1.86 28.79
C GLY A 160 -3.81 -3.20 28.22
N CYS A 161 -4.91 -3.23 27.45
CA CYS A 161 -5.35 -4.43 26.75
C CYS A 161 -4.41 -4.71 25.57
N THR A 162 -3.95 -5.95 25.44
CA THR A 162 -3.08 -6.37 24.34
C THR A 162 -3.81 -7.24 23.31
N GLY A 163 -3.37 -7.20 22.06
CA GLY A 163 -3.84 -8.10 21.01
C GLY A 163 -2.85 -8.20 19.85
N ASP A 164 -2.84 -9.37 19.21
CA ASP A 164 -1.97 -9.66 18.08
C ASP A 164 -2.79 -9.74 16.79
N ILE A 165 -2.38 -8.97 15.79
CA ILE A 165 -2.98 -8.92 14.45
C ILE A 165 -1.97 -9.45 13.44
N THR A 166 -2.34 -10.48 12.69
CA THR A 166 -1.47 -11.08 11.68
C THR A 166 -1.89 -10.68 10.27
N PHE A 167 -0.89 -10.49 9.39
CA PHE A 167 -1.08 -10.23 7.97
C PHE A 167 0.16 -10.66 7.17
N SER A 168 0.04 -10.74 5.85
CA SER A 168 1.15 -11.06 4.96
C SER A 168 1.29 -9.97 3.91
N VAL A 169 2.53 -9.62 3.60
CA VAL A 169 2.88 -8.81 2.43
C VAL A 169 3.44 -9.75 1.37
N ILE A 170 2.93 -9.66 0.14
CA ILE A 170 3.34 -10.49 -0.99
C ILE A 170 3.93 -9.65 -2.11
N GLU A 171 4.59 -10.31 -3.07
CA GLU A 171 5.16 -9.71 -4.28
C GLU A 171 4.71 -10.47 -5.54
N PRO A 172 4.92 -9.89 -6.75
CA PRO A 172 4.78 -10.64 -7.99
C PRO A 172 5.62 -11.90 -8.03
N ALA A 173 5.06 -12.97 -8.61
CA ALA A 173 5.80 -14.22 -8.80
C ALA A 173 7.05 -14.05 -9.69
N ASP A 174 6.96 -13.18 -10.70
CA ASP A 174 8.01 -12.91 -11.68
C ASP A 174 8.34 -11.41 -11.73
N PHE A 175 9.59 -11.08 -12.07
CA PHE A 175 9.97 -9.69 -12.34
C PHE A 175 9.21 -9.13 -13.55
N LEU A 176 8.93 -7.82 -13.54
CA LEU A 176 8.39 -7.14 -14.71
C LEU A 176 9.39 -7.27 -15.87
N GLY A 177 8.89 -7.80 -16.99
CA GLY A 177 9.65 -8.06 -18.20
C GLY A 177 8.86 -7.67 -19.45
N TYR A 178 9.45 -7.98 -20.60
CA TYR A 178 8.83 -7.77 -21.90
C TYR A 178 9.24 -8.84 -22.89
N SER A 179 8.45 -8.98 -23.95
CA SER A 179 8.77 -9.76 -25.15
C SER A 179 8.62 -8.88 -26.38
N ILE A 180 9.68 -8.81 -27.21
CA ILE A 180 9.62 -8.11 -28.49
C ILE A 180 8.97 -9.04 -29.51
N GLY A 181 7.93 -8.54 -30.17
CA GLY A 181 7.16 -9.24 -31.19
C GLY A 181 7.63 -8.91 -32.61
N ALA A 182 6.72 -9.08 -33.57
CA ALA A 182 6.99 -8.80 -34.97
C ALA A 182 7.15 -7.30 -35.25
N SER A 183 7.95 -6.96 -36.26
CA SER A 183 8.13 -5.62 -36.80
C SER A 183 8.04 -5.62 -38.32
N SER A 184 7.73 -4.46 -38.90
CA SER A 184 7.78 -4.22 -40.35
C SER A 184 8.33 -2.84 -40.64
N ASP A 185 9.29 -2.75 -41.55
CA ASP A 185 9.83 -1.49 -42.06
C ASP A 185 8.79 -0.72 -42.86
N ALA A 186 9.03 0.59 -43.03
CA ALA A 186 8.21 1.43 -43.89
C ALA A 186 8.41 1.04 -45.37
N THR A 187 7.34 0.96 -46.16
CA THR A 187 7.39 0.35 -47.50
C THR A 187 8.02 1.25 -48.57
N CYS A 188 8.02 2.56 -48.36
CA CYS A 188 8.55 3.58 -49.27
C CYS A 188 9.35 4.65 -48.52
N PHE A 189 10.22 5.37 -49.24
CA PHE A 189 10.89 6.56 -48.69
C PHE A 189 9.85 7.56 -48.15
N ASN A 190 10.05 8.03 -46.90
CA ASN A 190 9.13 8.89 -46.16
C ASN A 190 7.70 8.37 -45.94
N SER A 191 7.43 7.08 -46.21
CA SER A 191 6.16 6.48 -45.79
C SER A 191 6.13 6.28 -44.28
N SER A 192 4.91 6.21 -43.74
CA SER A 192 4.65 6.01 -42.31
C SER A 192 3.70 4.82 -42.15
N ASP A 193 4.13 3.65 -42.62
CA ASP A 193 3.36 2.40 -42.55
C ASP A 193 4.12 1.27 -41.84
N GLY A 194 5.26 1.58 -41.22
CA GLY A 194 6.00 0.66 -40.37
C GLY A 194 5.21 0.28 -39.12
N THR A 195 5.56 -0.87 -38.54
CA THR A 195 4.89 -1.43 -37.36
C THR A 195 5.88 -2.03 -36.37
N LEU A 196 5.56 -1.93 -35.07
CA LEU A 196 6.28 -2.58 -33.98
C LEU A 196 5.27 -3.24 -33.03
N THR A 197 5.60 -4.43 -32.54
CA THR A 197 4.82 -5.13 -31.51
C THR A 197 5.71 -5.53 -30.35
N ALA A 198 5.24 -5.38 -29.14
CA ALA A 198 5.84 -5.95 -27.94
C ALA A 198 4.77 -6.16 -26.85
N THR A 199 5.01 -7.08 -25.93
CA THR A 199 4.11 -7.40 -24.83
C THR A 199 4.83 -7.33 -23.50
N GLY A 200 4.11 -6.95 -22.44
CA GLY A 200 4.60 -7.03 -21.06
C GLY A 200 4.47 -8.46 -20.54
N THR A 201 5.35 -8.85 -19.63
CA THR A 201 5.34 -10.17 -18.96
C THR A 201 5.73 -10.03 -17.49
N GLY A 202 5.33 -10.98 -16.63
CA GLY A 202 5.65 -10.95 -15.20
C GLY A 202 5.00 -9.76 -14.47
N GLY A 203 5.52 -9.40 -13.29
CA GLY A 203 4.88 -8.39 -12.44
C GLY A 203 3.48 -8.84 -11.97
N TRP A 204 2.69 -7.88 -11.52
CA TRP A 204 1.28 -8.04 -11.15
C TRP A 204 0.34 -8.10 -12.35
N GLY A 205 0.79 -7.66 -13.53
CA GLY A 205 0.02 -7.67 -14.79
C GLY A 205 -0.68 -6.35 -15.10
N ASN A 206 -1.69 -6.38 -15.97
CA ASN A 206 -2.46 -5.20 -16.40
C ASN A 206 -1.57 -4.02 -16.84
N TYR A 207 -0.87 -4.23 -17.96
CA TYR A 207 0.16 -3.31 -18.42
C TYR A 207 -0.40 -2.09 -19.17
N VAL A 208 0.25 -0.95 -18.97
CA VAL A 208 0.10 0.24 -19.80
C VAL A 208 1.33 0.36 -20.69
N TYR A 209 1.11 0.62 -21.98
CA TYR A 209 2.16 0.74 -22.99
C TYR A 209 2.34 2.22 -23.38
N GLN A 210 3.58 2.64 -23.61
CA GLN A 210 3.92 3.94 -24.16
C GLN A 210 5.10 3.81 -25.12
N TRP A 211 4.82 3.85 -26.42
CA TRP A 211 5.85 3.89 -27.47
C TRP A 211 6.35 5.32 -27.65
N GLU A 212 7.66 5.50 -27.60
CA GLU A 212 8.34 6.77 -27.76
C GLU A 212 9.26 6.74 -28.97
N ARG A 213 9.23 7.80 -29.76
CA ARG A 213 10.25 8.05 -30.79
C ARG A 213 11.50 8.59 -30.12
N VAL A 214 12.65 7.95 -30.38
CA VAL A 214 13.89 8.24 -29.65
C VAL A 214 14.44 9.62 -29.98
N SER A 215 14.20 10.13 -31.20
CA SER A 215 14.76 11.40 -31.68
C SER A 215 14.23 12.65 -30.96
N ASP A 216 12.96 12.63 -30.54
CA ASP A 216 12.25 13.79 -29.98
C ASP A 216 11.45 13.46 -28.70
N GLY A 217 11.40 12.19 -28.29
CA GLY A 217 10.64 11.73 -27.13
C GLY A 217 9.12 11.73 -27.36
N ALA A 218 8.64 11.92 -28.59
CA ALA A 218 7.21 11.97 -28.87
C ALA A 218 6.55 10.61 -28.60
N VAL A 219 5.44 10.61 -27.88
CA VAL A 219 4.61 9.42 -27.70
C VAL A 219 3.85 9.14 -29.00
N VAL A 220 4.08 7.97 -29.58
CA VAL A 220 3.52 7.57 -30.89
C VAL A 220 2.48 6.45 -30.80
N GLY A 221 2.27 5.87 -29.61
CA GLY A 221 1.25 4.86 -29.40
C GLY A 221 1.18 4.36 -27.96
N THR A 222 0.02 3.80 -27.58
CA THR A 222 -0.25 3.34 -26.20
C THR A 222 -0.79 1.91 -26.13
N SER A 223 -0.52 1.11 -27.15
CA SER A 223 -0.94 -0.30 -27.25
C SER A 223 0.29 -1.19 -27.42
N SER A 224 0.12 -2.51 -27.21
CA SER A 224 1.17 -3.50 -27.42
C SER A 224 1.72 -3.49 -28.86
N THR A 225 0.85 -3.20 -29.83
CA THR A 225 1.22 -2.93 -31.22
C THR A 225 1.05 -1.44 -31.53
N VAL A 226 2.03 -0.87 -32.21
CA VAL A 226 1.98 0.46 -32.80
C VAL A 226 2.21 0.36 -34.30
N THR A 227 1.42 1.09 -35.07
CA THR A 227 1.45 1.13 -36.53
C THR A 227 1.55 2.57 -37.00
N GLY A 228 1.86 2.77 -38.27
CA GLY A 228 1.90 4.10 -38.84
C GLY A 228 3.24 4.81 -38.58
N LEU A 229 4.30 4.04 -38.40
CA LEU A 229 5.61 4.55 -38.02
C LEU A 229 6.46 4.87 -39.26
N PRO A 230 7.01 6.08 -39.39
CA PRO A 230 8.08 6.34 -40.36
C PRO A 230 9.40 5.69 -39.91
N ALA A 231 10.37 5.67 -40.81
CA ALA A 231 11.73 5.25 -40.48
C ALA A 231 12.31 6.04 -39.30
N GLY A 232 12.99 5.34 -38.40
CA GLY A 232 13.54 5.90 -37.17
C GLY A 232 13.62 4.88 -36.04
N ASP A 233 14.14 5.32 -34.91
CA ASP A 233 14.27 4.50 -33.70
C ASP A 233 13.14 4.79 -32.71
N TYR A 234 12.61 3.71 -32.13
CA TYR A 234 11.51 3.73 -31.17
C TYR A 234 11.86 2.88 -29.97
N ARG A 235 11.31 3.20 -28.80
CA ARG A 235 11.38 2.35 -27.61
C ARG A 235 10.02 2.27 -26.95
N LEU A 236 9.77 1.18 -26.24
CA LEU A 236 8.55 1.00 -25.48
C LEU A 236 8.85 1.12 -23.99
N VAL A 237 8.07 1.95 -23.31
CA VAL A 237 7.97 1.95 -21.84
C VAL A 237 6.72 1.17 -21.47
N ILE A 238 6.87 0.18 -20.60
CA ILE A 238 5.77 -0.64 -20.06
C ILE A 238 5.64 -0.32 -18.57
N THR A 239 4.43 -0.01 -18.14
CA THR A 239 4.09 0.18 -16.72
C THR A 239 3.15 -0.92 -16.25
N ASP A 240 3.51 -1.61 -15.17
CA ASP A 240 2.62 -2.51 -14.45
C ASP A 240 1.75 -1.70 -13.47
N ARG A 241 0.45 -1.62 -13.74
CA ARG A 241 -0.49 -0.84 -12.91
C ARG A 241 -1.22 -1.65 -11.86
N SER A 242 -1.22 -2.98 -11.94
CA SER A 242 -1.81 -3.79 -10.86
C SER A 242 -0.96 -3.74 -9.59
N GLY A 243 0.33 -3.37 -9.70
CA GLY A 243 1.27 -3.20 -8.60
C GLY A 243 1.60 -1.77 -8.20
N THR A 244 0.77 -0.77 -8.47
CA THR A 244 1.05 0.66 -8.15
C THR A 244 2.15 1.39 -8.95
N GLY A 245 2.83 0.75 -9.93
CA GLY A 245 3.50 1.50 -11.01
C GLY A 245 4.92 1.11 -11.45
N CYS A 246 5.37 -0.14 -11.32
CA CYS A 246 6.69 -0.56 -11.84
C CYS A 246 6.84 -0.27 -13.33
N THR A 247 8.01 0.17 -13.77
CA THR A 247 8.28 0.45 -15.18
C THR A 247 9.49 -0.31 -15.72
N ILE A 248 9.42 -0.70 -16.99
CA ILE A 248 10.55 -1.22 -17.75
C ILE A 248 10.56 -0.58 -19.14
N THR A 249 11.76 -0.29 -19.64
CA THR A 249 11.97 0.29 -20.97
C THR A 249 12.71 -0.71 -21.86
N THR A 250 12.20 -0.95 -23.07
CA THR A 250 12.85 -1.82 -24.05
C THR A 250 14.08 -1.14 -24.66
N PRO A 251 15.03 -1.91 -25.22
CA PRO A 251 16.02 -1.39 -26.16
C PRO A 251 15.35 -0.72 -27.37
N ASN A 252 16.10 0.15 -28.04
CA ASN A 252 15.66 0.79 -29.28
C ASN A 252 15.34 -0.26 -30.35
N GLN A 253 14.23 -0.05 -31.04
CA GLN A 253 13.75 -0.80 -32.19
C GLN A 253 13.79 0.13 -33.41
N THR A 254 14.44 -0.30 -34.48
CA THR A 254 14.61 0.51 -35.69
C THR A 254 13.58 0.11 -36.74
N ILE A 255 12.89 1.11 -37.29
CA ILE A 255 12.12 0.99 -38.54
C ILE A 255 12.99 1.54 -39.67
N GLY A 256 13.26 0.72 -40.67
CA GLY A 256 13.92 1.11 -41.91
C GLY A 256 12.97 1.72 -42.94
N SER A 257 13.55 2.26 -44.03
CA SER A 257 12.81 2.56 -45.26
C SER A 257 13.75 2.45 -46.47
N PRO A 258 13.20 2.22 -47.68
CA PRO A 258 13.99 2.30 -48.91
C PRO A 258 14.60 3.70 -49.12
N PRO A 259 15.74 3.81 -49.82
CA PRO A 259 16.30 5.10 -50.21
C PRO A 259 15.33 5.89 -51.10
N GLU A 260 15.49 7.21 -51.15
CA GLU A 260 14.76 8.08 -52.08
C GLU A 260 15.02 7.67 -53.54
N ILE A 261 13.98 7.68 -54.38
CA ILE A 261 14.12 7.48 -55.82
C ILE A 261 14.72 8.74 -56.44
N ILE A 262 15.88 8.60 -57.07
CA ILE A 262 16.59 9.68 -57.76
C ILE A 262 16.68 9.33 -59.25
N PRO A 263 15.77 9.86 -60.10
CA PRO A 263 15.89 9.74 -61.54
C PRO A 263 16.95 10.70 -62.08
N SER A 264 17.70 10.26 -63.08
CA SER A 264 18.60 11.11 -63.85
C SER A 264 18.49 10.76 -65.33
N ALA A 265 18.50 11.79 -66.18
CA ALA A 265 18.36 11.63 -67.61
C ALA A 265 19.61 12.18 -68.30
N ASN A 266 20.11 11.44 -69.28
CA ASN A 266 21.02 11.95 -70.28
C ASN A 266 20.20 12.28 -71.54
N ILE A 267 20.34 13.51 -72.05
CA ILE A 267 19.53 14.01 -73.17
C ILE A 267 20.46 14.34 -74.32
N ASP A 268 20.20 13.72 -75.47
CA ASP A 268 20.79 14.11 -76.74
C ASP A 268 19.73 14.91 -77.52
N ASP A 269 20.01 16.19 -77.78
CA ASP A 269 19.08 17.05 -78.52
C ASP A 269 18.97 16.67 -79.99
N ALA A 270 17.81 16.97 -80.58
CA ALA A 270 17.65 16.85 -82.02
C ALA A 270 18.55 17.88 -82.75
N LEU A 271 19.25 17.44 -83.80
CA LEU A 271 20.27 18.27 -84.45
C LEU A 271 19.66 19.47 -85.21
N CYS A 272 18.43 19.34 -85.70
CA CYS A 272 17.70 20.37 -86.43
C CYS A 272 16.19 20.32 -86.16
N ASN A 273 15.48 21.40 -86.49
CA ASN A 273 14.03 21.47 -86.33
C ASN A 273 13.32 20.43 -87.22
N GLY A 274 12.54 19.55 -86.60
CA GLY A 274 11.82 18.46 -87.28
C GLY A 274 12.58 17.14 -87.35
N ASP A 275 13.83 17.08 -86.88
CA ASP A 275 14.57 15.82 -86.79
C ASP A 275 14.05 14.97 -85.63
N ALA A 276 13.99 13.65 -85.85
CA ALA A 276 13.64 12.64 -84.84
C ALA A 276 14.88 11.89 -84.33
N ASN A 277 16.02 12.57 -84.23
CA ASN A 277 17.32 12.00 -83.83
C ASN A 277 17.72 12.33 -82.37
N GLY A 278 16.90 13.07 -81.64
CA GLY A 278 17.11 13.25 -80.21
C GLY A 278 16.83 11.98 -79.41
N SER A 279 17.44 11.84 -78.23
CA SER A 279 17.29 10.68 -77.36
C SER A 279 17.25 11.09 -75.88
N ILE A 280 16.59 10.28 -75.05
CA ILE A 280 16.63 10.40 -73.59
C ILE A 280 16.98 9.04 -73.02
N ASP A 281 18.10 8.93 -72.32
CA ASP A 281 18.49 7.76 -71.54
C ASP A 281 18.24 8.03 -70.06
N LEU A 282 17.29 7.32 -69.47
CA LEU A 282 16.86 7.50 -68.08
C LEU A 282 17.48 6.42 -67.21
N SER A 283 18.24 6.83 -66.19
CA SER A 283 18.72 5.96 -65.13
C SER A 283 18.08 6.35 -63.80
N VAL A 284 17.70 5.36 -63.00
CA VAL A 284 17.05 5.55 -61.70
C VAL A 284 17.88 4.87 -60.62
N SER A 285 18.15 5.58 -59.54
CA SER A 285 18.79 5.05 -58.33
C SER A 285 17.87 5.19 -57.12
N GLY A 286 18.08 4.38 -56.07
CA GLY A 286 17.24 4.33 -54.87
C GLY A 286 15.88 3.64 -55.05
N GLY A 287 14.97 3.74 -54.07
CA GLY A 287 13.69 3.01 -54.06
C GLY A 287 13.85 1.48 -54.02
N VAL A 288 12.80 0.78 -54.47
CA VAL A 288 12.76 -0.69 -54.58
C VAL A 288 12.40 -1.08 -56.01
N ALA A 289 13.25 -1.87 -56.66
CA ALA A 289 13.00 -2.39 -58.01
C ALA A 289 11.91 -3.48 -57.99
N PRO A 290 11.17 -3.69 -59.10
CA PRO A 290 11.35 -3.09 -60.43
C PRO A 290 10.66 -1.72 -60.60
N TYR A 291 11.23 -0.85 -61.45
CA TYR A 291 10.64 0.44 -61.80
C TYR A 291 9.68 0.33 -62.99
N SER A 292 8.64 1.17 -62.98
CA SER A 292 7.73 1.37 -64.11
C SER A 292 7.86 2.79 -64.64
N TYR A 293 7.91 2.92 -65.97
CA TYR A 293 8.11 4.20 -66.64
C TYR A 293 6.86 4.53 -67.48
N SER A 294 6.44 5.79 -67.44
CA SER A 294 5.37 6.32 -68.29
C SER A 294 5.88 7.56 -69.00
N TRP A 295 5.99 7.48 -70.33
CA TRP A 295 6.43 8.59 -71.18
C TRP A 295 5.22 9.30 -71.78
N SER A 296 5.24 10.63 -71.79
CA SER A 296 4.23 11.47 -72.44
C SER A 296 4.93 12.58 -73.21
N ASN A 297 4.41 12.91 -74.40
CA ASN A 297 4.86 14.06 -75.19
C ASN A 297 4.13 15.36 -74.82
N GLY A 298 3.22 15.32 -73.84
CA GLY A 298 2.46 16.48 -73.38
C GLY A 298 1.52 17.10 -74.43
N ALA A 299 1.21 16.38 -75.52
CA ALA A 299 0.35 16.83 -76.61
C ALA A 299 -1.15 16.61 -76.38
#